data_AF-A0A956ELD8-F1
#
_entry.id   AF-A0A956ELD8-F1
#
_cell.length_a   1.000
_cell.length_b   1.000
_cell.length_c   1.000
_cell.angle_alpha   90.00
_cell.angle_beta   90.00
_cell.angle_gamma   90.00
#
_symmetry.space_group_name_H-M   'P 1'
#
loop_
_entity.id
_entity.type
_entity.pdbx_description
1 polymer ?
#
loop_
_entity_poly.entity_id
_entity_poly.type
_entity_poly.pdbx_seq_one_letter_code
_entity_poly.pdbx_strand_id
1 'polypeptide(L)'
;MALVALPRTSLVLSLVLSLALGLAACGDDMVSTGAATTSTGAGSTSTAATSAGSSSEGSSDGASTASAGSTSDASASASEGSTSGAPEDAAYMAYYMPGGLDRIFIRKAEKTSDLCTELVVVWPGQGGDGDLMITTPAEWGVESASISQGVVGCLELEPQASPVVDAASGAGEVLWEVTGACPPMIDVDVTLDFIAGDLPWVPVKDQLSALPLPVQGC
;
A
#
# COMPACT_ATOMS: atom_id res chain seq x y z
N MET A 1 -27.47 -46.99 -16.26
CA MET A 1 -26.35 -46.66 -15.36
C MET A 1 -26.61 -45.25 -14.85
N ALA A 2 -27.19 -45.11 -13.66
CA ALA A 2 -27.71 -43.84 -13.16
C ALA A 2 -26.65 -43.16 -12.28
N LEU A 3 -26.25 -41.95 -12.64
CA LEU A 3 -25.37 -41.09 -11.84
C LEU A 3 -26.21 -40.45 -10.73
N VAL A 4 -25.90 -40.77 -9.47
CA VAL A 4 -26.51 -40.17 -8.29
C VAL A 4 -25.65 -38.97 -7.89
N ALA A 5 -26.22 -37.77 -7.94
CA ALA A 5 -25.59 -36.54 -7.45
C ALA A 5 -25.74 -36.43 -5.94
N LEU A 6 -24.62 -36.25 -5.23
CA LEU A 6 -24.57 -36.00 -3.78
C LEU A 6 -24.54 -34.48 -3.51
N PRO A 7 -25.34 -33.96 -2.58
CA PRO A 7 -25.32 -32.55 -2.20
C PRO A 7 -24.07 -32.23 -1.36
N ARG A 8 -23.38 -31.13 -1.71
CA ARG A 8 -22.30 -30.54 -0.91
C ARG A 8 -22.91 -29.80 0.28
N THR A 9 -22.86 -30.42 1.45
CA THR A 9 -23.22 -29.79 2.72
C THR A 9 -22.05 -28.93 3.19
N SER A 10 -22.16 -27.60 3.06
CA SER A 10 -21.23 -26.65 3.69
C SER A 10 -21.39 -26.72 5.21
N LEU A 11 -20.35 -27.20 5.87
CA LEU A 11 -20.24 -27.21 7.33
C LEU A 11 -19.79 -25.81 7.78
N VAL A 12 -20.75 -25.00 8.23
CA VAL A 12 -20.49 -23.72 8.90
C VAL A 12 -20.01 -24.05 10.32
N LEU A 13 -18.70 -24.01 10.53
CA LEU A 13 -18.09 -24.21 11.84
C LEU A 13 -18.11 -22.87 12.59
N SER A 14 -19.19 -22.60 13.32
CA SER A 14 -19.27 -21.46 14.25
C SER A 14 -18.37 -21.71 15.47
N LEU A 15 -17.16 -21.15 15.45
CA LEU A 15 -16.28 -21.12 16.63
C LEU A 15 -16.71 -19.96 17.53
N VAL A 16 -17.53 -20.25 18.54
CA VAL A 16 -17.85 -19.31 19.62
C VAL A 16 -16.71 -19.35 20.63
N LEU A 17 -15.77 -18.41 20.54
CA LEU A 17 -14.70 -18.27 21.54
C LEU A 17 -15.20 -17.38 22.69
N SER A 18 -15.66 -18.01 23.76
CA SER A 18 -16.01 -17.35 25.02
C SER A 18 -14.75 -16.90 25.75
N LEU A 19 -14.41 -15.61 25.66
CA LEU A 19 -13.37 -15.01 26.48
C LEU A 19 -13.94 -14.69 27.87
N ALA A 20 -13.62 -15.55 28.85
CA ALA A 20 -13.93 -15.31 30.25
C ALA A 20 -13.01 -14.22 30.81
N LEU A 21 -13.62 -13.11 31.24
CA LEU A 21 -13.03 -12.07 32.07
C LEU A 21 -12.45 -12.68 33.37
N GLY A 22 -11.13 -12.62 33.52
CA GLY A 22 -10.46 -12.74 34.80
C GLY A 22 -10.16 -11.36 35.36
N LEU A 23 -11.05 -10.83 36.21
CA LEU A 23 -10.76 -9.70 37.09
C LEU A 23 -9.77 -10.16 38.17
N ALA A 24 -8.53 -9.67 38.13
CA ALA A 24 -7.63 -9.69 39.27
C ALA A 24 -7.28 -8.24 39.64
N ALA A 25 -7.80 -7.83 40.79
CA ALA A 25 -7.57 -6.53 41.42
C ALA A 25 -6.50 -6.69 42.52
N CYS A 26 -5.41 -5.96 42.37
CA CYS A 26 -4.46 -5.50 43.39
C CYS A 26 -3.48 -4.58 42.62
N GLY A 27 -3.45 -3.26 42.78
CA GLY A 27 -3.41 -2.48 44.01
C GLY A 27 -1.94 -2.17 44.27
N ASP A 28 -1.48 -0.96 43.93
CA ASP A 28 -0.41 -0.30 44.67
C ASP A 28 -0.32 1.20 44.34
N ASP A 29 -0.18 1.93 45.43
CA ASP A 29 -0.16 3.37 45.63
C ASP A 29 1.19 3.93 45.20
N MET A 30 1.24 4.97 44.36
CA MET A 30 2.38 5.91 44.37
C MET A 30 1.94 7.33 44.05
N VAL A 31 1.80 8.09 45.14
CA VAL A 31 1.90 9.54 45.15
C VAL A 31 3.27 9.98 44.59
N SER A 32 3.29 10.93 43.66
CA SER A 32 4.45 11.82 43.51
C SER A 32 4.02 13.16 42.92
N THR A 33 3.87 14.12 43.82
CA THR A 33 3.72 15.54 43.57
C THR A 33 5.00 16.08 42.94
N GLY A 34 4.98 16.38 41.64
CA GLY A 34 6.10 16.98 40.89
C GLY A 34 5.72 18.33 40.30
N ALA A 35 6.47 19.36 40.68
CA ALA A 35 6.19 20.77 40.47
C ALA A 35 5.98 21.22 39.01
N ALA A 36 5.02 22.13 38.83
CA ALA A 36 4.88 22.95 37.64
C ALA A 36 6.12 23.85 37.49
N THR A 37 6.87 23.65 36.40
CA THR A 37 7.92 24.59 35.98
C THR A 37 7.46 25.32 34.73
N THR A 38 7.19 26.60 34.91
CA THR A 38 7.04 27.62 33.88
C THR A 38 8.30 27.68 33.01
N SER A 39 8.15 27.68 31.69
CA SER A 39 9.12 28.36 30.83
C SER A 39 8.40 29.04 29.67
N THR A 40 8.31 30.37 29.78
CA THR A 40 7.98 31.28 28.69
C THR A 40 9.27 31.49 27.89
N GLY A 41 9.32 30.94 26.68
CA GLY A 41 10.40 31.16 25.73
C GLY A 41 9.90 31.91 24.51
N ALA A 42 10.16 33.21 24.47
CA ALA A 42 9.93 34.06 23.32
C ALA A 42 11.07 33.92 22.29
N GLY A 43 10.71 34.04 21.01
CA GLY A 43 11.60 34.54 19.96
C GLY A 43 12.22 33.48 19.05
N SER A 44 11.90 33.52 17.75
CA SER A 44 12.69 34.34 16.82
C SER A 44 12.19 34.15 15.38
N THR A 45 11.98 35.30 14.75
CA THR A 45 12.05 35.60 13.31
C THR A 45 13.11 34.80 12.55
N SER A 46 12.80 34.32 11.34
CA SER A 46 13.73 34.28 10.18
C SER A 46 12.94 33.96 8.90
N THR A 47 12.72 34.94 8.02
CA THR A 47 13.52 35.29 6.82
C THR A 47 13.13 34.47 5.59
N ALA A 48 12.49 35.16 4.64
CA ALA A 48 12.20 34.68 3.30
C ALA A 48 13.48 34.37 2.52
N ALA A 49 13.47 33.30 1.75
CA ALA A 49 14.44 33.05 0.69
C ALA A 49 13.69 32.86 -0.64
N THR A 50 13.71 33.92 -1.44
CA THR A 50 13.39 33.90 -2.86
C THR A 50 14.53 33.23 -3.61
N SER A 51 14.23 32.19 -4.40
CA SER A 51 15.16 31.66 -5.39
C SER A 51 14.44 31.51 -6.73
N ALA A 52 14.72 32.45 -7.63
CA ALA A 52 14.38 32.40 -9.04
C ALA A 52 15.55 31.79 -9.82
N GLY A 53 15.24 31.11 -10.93
CA GLY A 53 16.19 30.67 -11.97
C GLY A 53 16.11 29.17 -12.22
N SER A 54 16.22 28.63 -13.42
CA SER A 54 16.39 29.22 -14.75
C SER A 54 16.01 28.15 -15.78
N SER A 55 15.51 28.60 -16.92
CA SER A 55 15.22 27.86 -18.13
C SER A 55 16.40 27.03 -18.65
N SER A 56 16.12 25.92 -19.33
CA SER A 56 17.01 25.36 -20.37
C SER A 56 16.17 24.55 -21.36
N GLU A 57 15.91 25.19 -22.49
CA GLU A 57 15.37 24.60 -23.70
C GLU A 57 16.47 23.76 -24.37
N GLY A 58 16.15 22.51 -24.70
CA GLY A 58 17.05 21.60 -25.40
C GLY A 58 16.35 20.97 -26.60
N SER A 59 16.32 21.70 -27.72
CA SER A 59 16.02 21.15 -29.05
C SER A 59 17.14 20.21 -29.49
N SER A 60 16.78 19.06 -30.04
CA SER A 60 17.66 18.27 -30.90
C SER A 60 16.83 17.53 -31.94
N ASP A 61 16.82 18.10 -33.14
CA ASP A 61 16.41 17.45 -34.38
C ASP A 61 17.39 16.31 -34.72
N GLY A 62 16.84 15.12 -35.00
CA GLY A 62 17.61 13.94 -35.41
C GLY A 62 16.87 13.17 -36.50
N ALA A 63 17.28 13.41 -37.75
CA ALA A 63 16.67 12.88 -38.95
C ALA A 63 16.99 11.39 -39.23
N SER A 64 15.96 10.70 -39.74
CA SER A 64 15.94 9.70 -40.81
C SER A 64 17.02 8.62 -40.91
N THR A 65 16.60 7.35 -40.97
CA THR A 65 16.92 6.46 -42.10
C THR A 65 15.95 5.28 -42.16
N ALA A 66 15.36 5.10 -43.33
CA ALA A 66 14.57 3.92 -43.68
C ALA A 66 15.48 2.72 -43.91
N SER A 67 15.04 1.53 -43.47
CA SER A 67 15.49 0.27 -44.04
C SER A 67 14.31 -0.67 -44.18
N ALA A 68 13.95 -0.92 -45.43
CA ALA A 68 13.01 -1.93 -45.84
C ALA A 68 13.67 -3.31 -45.72
N GLY A 69 12.99 -4.24 -45.05
CA GLY A 69 13.37 -5.64 -44.95
C GLY A 69 12.11 -6.49 -44.80
N SER A 70 11.78 -7.23 -45.86
CA SER A 70 10.55 -8.01 -46.01
C SER A 70 10.60 -9.37 -45.28
N THR A 71 9.39 -9.80 -44.90
CA THR A 71 8.86 -11.17 -44.77
C THR A 71 9.44 -12.10 -43.70
N SER A 72 8.58 -12.49 -42.75
CA SER A 72 8.11 -13.87 -42.58
C SER A 72 6.89 -13.90 -41.66
N ASP A 73 5.78 -14.42 -42.18
CA ASP A 73 4.56 -14.74 -41.46
C ASP A 73 4.83 -15.71 -40.31
N ALA A 74 4.65 -15.22 -39.09
CA ALA A 74 4.35 -16.04 -37.94
C ALA A 74 3.19 -15.38 -37.20
N SER A 75 1.99 -15.95 -37.34
CA SER A 75 0.84 -15.64 -36.48
C SER A 75 1.17 -16.09 -35.05
N ALA A 76 2.00 -15.32 -34.36
CA ALA A 76 2.02 -15.28 -32.92
C ALA A 76 0.89 -14.34 -32.53
N SER A 77 -0.18 -14.88 -31.96
CA SER A 77 -1.12 -14.10 -31.17
C SER A 77 -0.33 -13.53 -29.99
N ALA A 78 0.31 -12.38 -30.20
CA ALA A 78 0.69 -11.50 -29.13
C ALA A 78 -0.63 -11.07 -28.51
N SER A 79 -0.99 -11.71 -27.38
CA SER A 79 -1.83 -11.03 -26.41
C SER A 79 -1.06 -9.77 -26.06
N GLU A 80 -1.43 -8.66 -26.70
CA GLU A 80 -1.08 -7.34 -26.25
C GLU A 80 -1.55 -7.29 -24.80
N GLY A 81 -0.60 -7.55 -23.88
CA GLY A 81 -0.80 -7.37 -22.47
C GLY A 81 -1.17 -5.91 -22.33
N SER A 82 -2.47 -5.66 -22.21
CA SER A 82 -3.01 -4.36 -21.95
C SER A 82 -2.41 -3.98 -20.60
N THR A 83 -1.29 -3.27 -20.62
CA THR A 83 -0.81 -2.54 -19.46
C THR A 83 -1.90 -1.51 -19.25
N SER A 84 -2.94 -1.87 -18.49
CA SER A 84 -3.89 -0.90 -18.02
C SER A 84 -3.05 0.05 -17.19
N GLY A 85 -2.66 1.17 -17.79
CA GLY A 85 -2.01 2.25 -17.07
C GLY A 85 -2.83 2.50 -15.82
N ALA A 86 -2.15 2.85 -14.74
CA ALA A 86 -2.80 3.27 -13.50
C ALA A 86 -4.00 4.17 -13.86
N PRO A 87 -5.18 3.97 -13.23
CA PRO A 87 -6.34 4.80 -13.52
C PRO A 87 -5.91 6.27 -13.44
N GLU A 88 -6.33 7.08 -14.42
CA GLU A 88 -5.79 8.46 -14.61
C GLU A 88 -5.98 9.36 -13.37
N ASP A 89 -6.81 8.94 -12.42
CA ASP A 89 -7.17 9.66 -11.20
C ASP A 89 -6.50 9.12 -9.91
N ALA A 90 -5.62 8.12 -10.01
CA ALA A 90 -4.89 7.57 -8.88
C ALA A 90 -3.50 8.21 -8.72
N ALA A 91 -3.17 8.60 -7.49
CA ALA A 91 -1.84 9.02 -7.10
C ALA A 91 -1.28 8.03 -6.06
N TYR A 92 0.03 7.83 -6.08
CA TYR A 92 0.68 6.82 -5.24
C TYR A 92 1.83 7.43 -4.43
N MET A 93 2.09 6.87 -3.25
CA MET A 93 3.29 7.14 -2.45
C MET A 93 3.88 5.83 -1.94
N ALA A 94 5.20 5.81 -1.76
CA ALA A 94 5.89 4.79 -0.99
C ALA A 94 6.79 5.48 0.05
N TYR A 95 6.68 5.05 1.32
CA TYR A 95 7.47 5.63 2.42
C TYR A 95 8.07 4.53 3.28
N TYR A 96 9.38 4.57 3.46
CA TYR A 96 10.13 3.69 4.34
C TYR A 96 10.25 4.29 5.76
N MET A 97 9.88 3.50 6.75
CA MET A 97 10.01 3.84 8.16
C MET A 97 10.94 2.83 8.85
N PRO A 98 12.17 3.24 9.24
CA PRO A 98 13.04 2.38 10.01
C PRO A 98 12.50 2.18 11.43
N GLY A 99 12.74 1.01 12.02
CA GLY A 99 12.27 0.72 13.38
C GLY A 99 12.77 -0.59 13.96
N GLY A 100 12.06 -1.09 14.98
CA GLY A 100 12.28 -2.47 15.46
C GLY A 100 11.84 -3.52 14.44
N LEU A 101 10.85 -3.16 13.61
CA LEU A 101 10.51 -3.80 12.36
C LEU A 101 10.44 -2.68 11.33
N ASP A 102 11.21 -2.80 10.25
CA ASP A 102 11.23 -1.82 9.17
C ASP A 102 9.96 -1.98 8.35
N ARG A 103 9.34 -0.87 7.95
CA ARG A 103 8.08 -0.88 7.20
C ARG A 103 8.19 -0.05 5.94
N ILE A 104 7.54 -0.50 4.87
CA ILE A 104 7.25 0.34 3.71
C ILE A 104 5.74 0.48 3.63
N PHE A 105 5.28 1.72 3.71
CA PHE A 105 3.89 2.11 3.49
C PHE A 105 3.70 2.43 2.02
N ILE A 106 2.82 1.70 1.36
CA ILE A 106 2.45 1.90 -0.04
C ILE A 106 1.02 2.40 -0.05
N ARG A 107 0.80 3.64 -0.49
CA ARG A 107 -0.53 4.25 -0.49
C ARG A 107 -0.99 4.60 -1.89
N LYS A 108 -2.28 4.44 -2.12
CA LYS A 108 -3.01 4.85 -3.32
C LYS A 108 -4.12 5.81 -2.92
N ALA A 109 -4.08 7.03 -3.44
CA ALA A 109 -5.13 8.03 -3.34
C ALA A 109 -5.96 8.03 -4.64
N GLU A 110 -7.19 7.56 -4.58
CA GLU A 110 -8.14 7.51 -5.70
C GLU A 110 -9.12 8.69 -5.61
N LYS A 111 -8.86 9.76 -6.36
CA LYS A 111 -9.60 11.02 -6.21
C LYS A 111 -11.05 10.92 -6.66
N THR A 112 -11.34 10.09 -7.65
CA THR A 112 -12.68 9.94 -8.22
C THR A 112 -13.65 9.27 -7.25
N SER A 113 -13.15 8.31 -6.47
CA SER A 113 -13.96 7.61 -5.45
C SER A 113 -13.77 8.16 -4.03
N ASP A 114 -12.87 9.12 -3.85
CA ASP A 114 -12.45 9.64 -2.55
C ASP A 114 -12.01 8.51 -1.61
N LEU A 115 -11.07 7.66 -2.07
CA LEU A 115 -10.57 6.51 -1.33
C LEU A 115 -9.07 6.60 -1.12
N CYS A 116 -8.61 6.16 0.04
CA CYS A 116 -7.21 5.94 0.35
C CYS A 116 -6.99 4.47 0.67
N THR A 117 -6.19 3.78 -0.13
CA THR A 117 -5.80 2.38 0.11
C THR A 117 -4.37 2.34 0.59
N GLU A 118 -4.09 1.55 1.62
CA GLU A 118 -2.75 1.35 2.18
C GLU A 118 -2.39 -0.14 2.16
N LEU A 119 -1.16 -0.42 1.75
CA LEU A 119 -0.51 -1.71 1.87
C LEU A 119 0.78 -1.50 2.67
N VAL A 120 0.92 -2.24 3.78
CA VAL A 120 2.11 -2.18 4.63
C VAL A 120 2.89 -3.46 4.47
N VAL A 121 4.14 -3.34 4.03
CA VAL A 121 5.11 -4.45 4.03
C VAL A 121 6.12 -4.25 5.15
N VAL A 122 6.57 -5.35 5.76
CA VAL A 122 7.40 -5.36 6.97
C VAL A 122 8.62 -6.25 6.81
N TRP A 123 9.74 -5.83 7.40
CA TRP A 123 10.99 -6.58 7.52
C TRP A 123 11.49 -6.61 8.98
N PRO A 124 11.98 -7.75 9.47
CA PRO A 124 11.81 -9.08 8.88
C PRO A 124 10.33 -9.51 8.90
N GLY A 125 9.88 -10.11 7.81
CA GLY A 125 8.54 -10.67 7.62
C GLY A 125 8.59 -11.96 6.81
N GLN A 126 7.50 -12.72 6.87
CA GLN A 126 7.30 -13.90 6.02
C GLN A 126 6.34 -13.50 4.87
N GLY A 127 6.83 -13.52 3.64
CA GLY A 127 6.00 -13.22 2.46
C GLY A 127 4.98 -14.33 2.18
N GLY A 128 3.78 -13.93 1.72
CA GLY A 128 2.80 -14.84 1.13
C GLY A 128 2.06 -15.78 2.09
N ASP A 129 2.09 -15.55 3.40
CA ASP A 129 1.37 -16.38 4.38
C ASP A 129 0.00 -15.75 4.75
N GLY A 130 -1.05 -16.59 4.84
CA GLY A 130 -2.39 -16.18 5.25
C GLY A 130 -3.31 -15.77 4.09
N ASP A 131 -4.22 -14.84 4.35
CA ASP A 131 -5.24 -14.41 3.39
C ASP A 131 -4.71 -13.38 2.36
N LEU A 132 -3.56 -12.75 2.64
CA LEU A 132 -2.86 -11.81 1.75
C LEU A 132 -1.72 -12.54 1.03
N MET A 133 -2.05 -13.24 -0.05
CA MET A 133 -1.12 -13.99 -0.91
C MET A 133 -0.35 -13.08 -1.87
N ILE A 134 0.30 -12.05 -1.32
CA ILE A 134 1.09 -11.08 -2.07
C ILE A 134 2.57 -11.47 -1.99
N THR A 135 3.22 -11.57 -3.15
CA THR A 135 4.64 -11.89 -3.25
C THR A 135 5.48 -10.66 -2.95
N THR A 136 6.47 -10.79 -2.08
CA THR A 136 7.43 -9.75 -1.71
C THR A 136 8.86 -10.30 -1.82
N PRO A 137 9.91 -9.46 -1.88
CA PRO A 137 11.28 -9.94 -1.83
C PRO A 137 11.59 -10.72 -0.55
N ALA A 138 12.66 -11.52 -0.59
CA ALA A 138 13.04 -12.38 0.52
C ALA A 138 13.15 -11.58 1.84
N GLU A 139 12.68 -12.20 2.93
CA GLU A 139 12.65 -11.63 4.29
C GLU A 139 11.67 -10.46 4.50
N TRP A 140 10.94 -10.03 3.48
CA TRP A 140 9.81 -9.12 3.62
C TRP A 140 8.50 -9.91 3.64
N GLY A 141 7.49 -9.38 4.32
CA GLY A 141 6.12 -9.89 4.30
C GLY A 141 5.08 -8.78 4.32
N VAL A 142 3.82 -9.11 4.05
CA VAL A 142 2.72 -8.16 4.18
C VAL A 142 2.25 -8.14 5.64
N GLU A 143 2.23 -6.96 6.25
CA GLU A 143 1.71 -6.74 7.61
C GLU A 143 0.20 -6.49 7.59
N SER A 144 -0.25 -5.61 6.70
CA SER A 144 -1.66 -5.25 6.57
C SER A 144 -1.98 -4.67 5.19
N ALA A 145 -3.26 -4.72 4.82
CA ALA A 145 -3.80 -4.02 3.68
C ALA A 145 -5.19 -3.49 4.06
N SER A 146 -5.43 -2.20 3.86
CA SER A 146 -6.64 -1.52 4.32
C SER A 146 -7.11 -0.43 3.36
N ILE A 147 -8.36 -0.02 3.50
CA ILE A 147 -8.95 1.10 2.76
C ILE A 147 -9.72 2.02 3.71
N SER A 148 -9.63 3.32 3.47
CA SER A 148 -10.39 4.36 4.18
C SER A 148 -11.06 5.32 3.19
N GLN A 149 -12.17 5.92 3.62
CA GLN A 149 -12.81 7.01 2.88
C GLN A 149 -12.08 8.34 3.14
N GLY A 150 -11.76 9.07 2.06
CA GLY A 150 -11.04 10.34 2.09
C GLY A 150 -9.62 10.23 1.53
N VAL A 151 -9.27 11.11 0.59
CA VAL A 151 -7.89 11.23 0.06
C VAL A 151 -6.99 12.21 0.83
N VAL A 152 -7.56 12.97 1.77
CA VAL A 152 -6.81 13.95 2.58
C VAL A 152 -5.82 13.22 3.48
N GLY A 153 -4.53 13.58 3.42
CA GLY A 153 -3.49 12.92 4.21
C GLY A 153 -3.03 11.58 3.61
N CYS A 154 -3.60 11.14 2.49
CA CYS A 154 -3.29 9.82 1.91
C CYS A 154 -1.90 9.76 1.27
N LEU A 155 -1.41 10.88 0.73
CA LEU A 155 -0.07 10.98 0.13
C LEU A 155 0.95 11.59 1.10
N GLU A 156 0.52 11.80 2.34
CA GLU A 156 1.32 12.19 3.48
C GLU A 156 1.43 10.98 4.42
N LEU A 157 2.44 10.93 5.30
CA LEU A 157 2.52 9.88 6.32
C LEU A 157 1.60 10.19 7.51
N GLU A 158 0.37 10.60 7.23
CA GLU A 158 -0.65 10.85 8.24
C GLU A 158 -1.47 9.58 8.50
N PRO A 159 -2.06 9.40 9.69
CA PRO A 159 -2.97 8.29 9.94
C PRO A 159 -4.14 8.29 8.94
N GLN A 160 -4.56 7.11 8.48
CA GLN A 160 -5.74 6.98 7.63
C GLN A 160 -6.99 7.56 8.31
N ALA A 161 -7.87 8.14 7.51
CA ALA A 161 -9.16 8.62 8.00
C ALA A 161 -10.01 7.44 8.51
N SER A 162 -10.78 7.67 9.57
CA SER A 162 -11.73 6.69 10.09
C SER A 162 -13.10 6.85 9.40
N PRO A 163 -13.80 5.76 9.06
CA PRO A 163 -13.48 4.35 9.34
C PRO A 163 -12.48 3.73 8.34
N VAL A 164 -11.64 2.82 8.86
CA VAL A 164 -10.72 1.97 8.09
C VAL A 164 -11.33 0.58 7.97
N VAL A 165 -11.18 -0.05 6.80
CA VAL A 165 -11.65 -1.41 6.51
C VAL A 165 -10.47 -2.23 6.00
N ASP A 166 -10.19 -3.33 6.67
CA ASP A 166 -9.13 -4.25 6.26
C ASP A 166 -9.55 -5.09 5.06
N ALA A 167 -8.60 -5.39 4.18
CA ALA A 167 -8.78 -6.33 3.08
C ALA A 167 -8.99 -7.74 3.65
N ALA A 168 -9.95 -8.47 3.09
CA ALA A 168 -10.20 -9.86 3.46
C ALA A 168 -9.27 -10.83 2.74
N SER A 169 -8.82 -10.49 1.54
CA SER A 169 -7.77 -11.23 0.85
C SER A 169 -7.02 -10.31 -0.11
N GLY A 170 -5.89 -10.79 -0.61
CA GLY A 170 -5.11 -10.07 -1.60
C GLY A 170 -4.19 -11.01 -2.37
N ALA A 171 -3.87 -10.64 -3.61
CA ALA A 171 -2.93 -11.37 -4.44
C ALA A 171 -2.17 -10.42 -5.36
N GLY A 172 -0.98 -10.83 -5.78
CA GLY A 172 -0.13 -10.07 -6.68
C GLY A 172 1.30 -10.02 -6.20
N GLU A 173 2.01 -8.96 -6.54
CA GLU A 173 3.41 -8.79 -6.22
C GLU A 173 3.79 -7.36 -5.90
N VAL A 174 4.75 -7.22 -4.99
CA VAL A 174 5.50 -5.99 -4.73
C VAL A 174 6.96 -6.34 -4.94
N LEU A 175 7.61 -5.72 -5.91
CA LEU A 175 8.96 -6.10 -6.36
C LEU A 175 9.93 -4.92 -6.24
N TRP A 176 11.17 -5.22 -5.84
CA TRP A 176 12.30 -4.31 -5.92
C TRP A 176 13.63 -5.07 -5.83
N GLU A 177 14.72 -4.42 -6.22
CA GLU A 177 16.06 -4.95 -6.03
C GLU A 177 16.51 -4.75 -4.57
N VAL A 178 16.84 -5.84 -3.88
CA VAL A 178 17.29 -5.79 -2.48
C VAL A 178 18.76 -5.38 -2.41
N THR A 179 19.01 -4.07 -2.46
CA THR A 179 20.37 -3.49 -2.29
C THR A 179 20.66 -3.03 -0.86
N GLY A 180 19.68 -3.10 0.05
CA GLY A 180 19.75 -2.65 1.43
C GLY A 180 18.37 -2.72 2.10
N ALA A 181 18.23 -2.11 3.29
CA ALA A 181 16.96 -2.07 4.01
C ALA A 181 15.94 -1.12 3.36
N CYS A 182 16.40 -0.02 2.75
CA CYS A 182 15.56 0.95 2.07
C CYS A 182 15.74 0.85 0.54
N PRO A 183 14.76 0.31 -0.20
CA PRO A 183 14.85 0.23 -1.66
C PRO A 183 14.60 1.61 -2.30
N PRO A 184 15.32 2.00 -3.37
CA PRO A 184 15.12 3.31 -4.00
C PRO A 184 13.82 3.40 -4.81
N MET A 185 13.41 2.29 -5.42
CA MET A 185 12.21 2.18 -6.25
C MET A 185 11.50 0.86 -5.95
N ILE A 186 10.17 0.85 -6.00
CA ILE A 186 9.34 -0.35 -5.90
C ILE A 186 8.33 -0.43 -7.04
N ASP A 187 8.08 -1.63 -7.53
CA ASP A 187 6.98 -1.94 -8.45
C ASP A 187 5.85 -2.61 -7.67
N VAL A 188 4.61 -2.21 -7.95
CA VAL A 188 3.43 -2.70 -7.23
C VAL A 188 2.40 -3.16 -8.25
N ASP A 189 1.98 -4.42 -8.19
CA ASP A 189 0.81 -4.94 -8.89
C ASP A 189 0.05 -5.88 -7.96
N VAL A 190 -0.86 -5.31 -7.18
CA VAL A 190 -1.63 -6.01 -6.15
C VAL A 190 -3.11 -5.78 -6.38
N THR A 191 -3.90 -6.85 -6.25
CA THR A 191 -5.36 -6.78 -6.14
C THR A 191 -5.75 -7.14 -4.72
N LEU A 192 -6.52 -6.28 -4.07
CA LEU A 192 -7.12 -6.48 -2.76
C LEU A 192 -8.61 -6.77 -2.91
N ASP A 193 -9.12 -7.71 -2.12
CA ASP A 193 -10.53 -8.02 -2.00
C ASP A 193 -11.05 -7.58 -0.63
N PHE A 194 -12.18 -6.88 -0.62
CA PHE A 194 -12.87 -6.47 0.60
C PHE A 194 -14.23 -7.15 0.71
N ILE A 195 -14.66 -7.44 1.94
CA ILE A 195 -16.00 -7.98 2.17
C ILE A 195 -17.01 -6.86 1.97
N ALA A 196 -17.76 -6.95 0.87
CA ALA A 196 -18.96 -6.14 0.70
C ALA A 196 -19.98 -6.55 1.77
N GLY A 197 -20.15 -5.73 2.79
CA GLY A 197 -21.03 -6.07 3.91
C GLY A 197 -21.72 -4.88 4.54
N ASP A 198 -20.94 -3.90 4.99
CA ASP A 198 -21.48 -2.91 5.94
C ASP A 198 -21.39 -1.45 5.47
N LEU A 199 -20.53 -1.17 4.50
CA LEU A 199 -20.21 0.19 4.09
C LEU A 199 -20.32 0.33 2.57
N PRO A 200 -21.27 1.13 2.05
CA PRO A 200 -21.55 1.22 0.61
C PRO A 200 -20.43 1.88 -0.19
N TRP A 201 -19.50 2.55 0.48
CA TRP A 201 -18.34 3.20 -0.14
C TRP A 201 -17.16 2.23 -0.36
N VAL A 202 -17.16 1.06 0.29
CA VAL A 202 -16.06 0.08 0.17
C VAL A 202 -16.25 -0.72 -1.12
N PRO A 203 -15.30 -0.67 -2.06
CA PRO A 203 -15.37 -1.49 -3.27
C PRO A 203 -15.12 -2.96 -2.94
N VAL A 204 -15.68 -3.89 -3.72
CA VAL A 204 -15.40 -5.33 -3.56
C VAL A 204 -13.93 -5.64 -3.84
N LYS A 205 -13.32 -4.90 -4.77
CA LYS A 205 -11.95 -5.05 -5.20
C LYS A 205 -11.30 -3.68 -5.37
N ASP A 206 -10.05 -3.55 -4.96
CA ASP A 206 -9.20 -2.43 -5.33
C ASP A 206 -7.87 -2.92 -5.88
N GLN A 207 -7.39 -2.27 -6.94
CA GLN A 207 -6.11 -2.59 -7.57
C GLN A 207 -5.09 -1.50 -7.29
N LEU A 208 -3.95 -1.90 -6.73
CA LEU A 208 -2.75 -1.09 -6.60
C LEU A 208 -1.81 -1.51 -7.73
N SER A 209 -1.84 -0.79 -8.85
CA SER A 209 -0.92 -1.00 -9.96
C SER A 209 -0.14 0.29 -10.20
N ALA A 210 1.14 0.28 -9.84
CA ALA A 210 2.03 1.42 -9.96
C ALA A 210 3.42 0.97 -10.41
N LEU A 211 3.93 1.63 -11.44
CA LEU A 211 5.21 1.32 -12.06
C LEU A 211 6.04 2.61 -12.19
N PRO A 212 7.34 2.52 -11.91
CA PRO A 212 7.95 2.26 -10.60
C PRO A 212 7.79 3.47 -9.65
N LEU A 213 7.60 3.21 -8.35
CA LEU A 213 7.40 4.24 -7.32
C LEU A 213 8.69 4.57 -6.56
N PRO A 214 9.09 5.86 -6.45
CA PRO A 214 10.20 6.24 -5.60
C PRO A 214 9.83 6.09 -4.13
N VAL A 215 10.70 5.43 -3.36
CA VAL A 215 10.52 5.28 -1.91
C VAL A 215 11.16 6.45 -1.18
N GLN A 216 10.37 7.11 -0.35
CA GLN A 216 10.81 8.21 0.50
C GLN A 216 11.25 7.68 1.87
N GLY A 217 12.03 8.45 2.62
CA GLY A 217 12.47 8.06 3.97
C GLY A 217 13.68 7.12 4.00
N CYS A 218 14.22 6.78 2.82
CA CYS A 218 15.65 6.52 2.67
C CYS A 218 16.43 7.84 2.88
#